data_AF-A0A2N6CBJ9-F1
#
_entry.id   AF-A0A2N6CBJ9-F1
#
_cell.length_a   1.000
_cell.length_b   1.000
_cell.length_c   1.000
_cell.angle_alpha   90.00
_cell.angle_beta   90.00
_cell.angle_gamma   90.00
#
_symmetry.space_group_name_H-M   'P 1'
#
loop_
_entity.id
_entity.type
_entity.pdbx_description
1 polymer ?
#
loop_
_entity_poly.entity_id
_entity_poly.type
_entity_poly.pdbx_seq_one_letter_code
_entity_poly.pdbx_strand_id
1 'polypeptide(L)'
;MRLLTSIHLYEYLIFIFLLDESGVIKVLLEHCEQDRVRLEENVLANVRKLVSPYLEKLRFPELGVHNRNIIEIIETRLEELTSPFLNRLTALHRLLSPREIDVAVLVREGKTSKEISELLTISVSGVDFHRKMIRKKLGLTH
;
A
#
# COMPACT_ATOMS: atom_id res chain seq x y z
N MET A 1 11.30 -4.24 16.83
CA MET A 1 10.81 -2.88 17.18
C MET A 1 10.82 -1.88 16.00
N ARG A 2 10.89 -2.30 14.72
CA ARG A 2 10.85 -1.41 13.53
C ARG A 2 9.68 -1.66 12.56
N LEU A 3 8.81 -2.65 12.85
CA LEU A 3 7.64 -2.96 12.02
C LEU A 3 6.39 -2.15 12.41
N LEU A 4 6.35 -1.56 13.62
CA LEU A 4 5.23 -0.76 14.10
C LEU A 4 5.19 0.65 13.50
N THR A 5 6.32 1.20 13.04
CA THR A 5 6.37 2.58 12.52
C THR A 5 5.85 2.71 11.08
N SER A 6 5.95 1.66 10.25
CA SER A 6 5.45 1.69 8.86
C SER A 6 3.92 1.51 8.74
N ILE A 7 3.29 0.81 9.70
CA ILE A 7 1.83 0.64 9.75
C ILE A 7 1.17 1.94 10.22
N HIS A 8 1.76 2.60 11.22
CA HIS A 8 1.23 3.85 11.76
C HIS A 8 1.10 4.96 10.71
N LEU A 9 2.05 5.12 9.78
CA LEU A 9 2.01 6.23 8.81
C LEU A 9 0.79 6.19 7.85
N TYR A 10 0.34 5.01 7.43
CA TYR A 10 -0.86 4.88 6.59
C TYR A 10 -2.16 5.06 7.39
N GLU A 11 -2.18 4.59 8.64
CA GLU A 11 -3.28 4.87 9.57
C GLU A 11 -3.40 6.37 9.84
N TYR A 12 -2.27 7.08 10.01
CA TYR A 12 -2.21 8.52 10.22
C TYR A 12 -2.71 9.33 9.01
N LEU A 13 -2.46 8.87 7.77
CA LEU A 13 -2.94 9.57 6.57
C LEU A 13 -4.46 9.45 6.39
N ILE A 14 -5.01 8.24 6.63
CA ILE A 14 -6.47 8.04 6.66
C ILE A 14 -7.10 8.82 7.84
N PHE A 15 -6.41 8.86 8.99
CA PHE A 15 -6.79 9.64 10.18
C PHE A 15 -6.85 11.14 9.93
N ILE A 16 -5.85 11.73 9.25
CA ILE A 16 -5.83 13.15 8.86
C ILE A 16 -6.99 13.49 7.91
N PHE A 17 -7.28 12.60 6.95
CA PHE A 17 -8.43 12.77 6.05
C PHE A 17 -9.79 12.77 6.74
N LEU A 18 -9.87 12.04 7.84
CA LEU A 18 -11.05 11.90 8.67
C LEU A 18 -11.18 13.01 9.74
N LEU A 19 -10.14 13.86 9.93
CA LEU A 19 -10.07 14.79 11.07
C LEU A 19 -10.07 16.30 10.79
N ASP A 20 -9.54 16.89 9.70
CA ASP A 20 -9.47 18.38 9.68
C ASP A 20 -9.46 19.12 8.32
N GLU A 21 -9.90 20.40 8.40
CA GLU A 21 -10.45 21.31 7.37
C GLU A 21 -9.41 22.19 6.60
N SER A 22 -8.09 22.06 6.77
CA SER A 22 -7.11 22.93 6.07
C SER A 22 -6.47 22.28 4.83
N GLY A 23 -7.05 22.55 3.66
CA GLY A 23 -6.74 21.85 2.39
C GLY A 23 -5.30 21.91 1.87
N VAL A 24 -4.46 22.89 2.24
CA VAL A 24 -3.11 23.06 1.63
C VAL A 24 -2.06 22.10 2.20
N ILE A 25 -1.96 22.00 3.53
CA ILE A 25 -1.02 21.06 4.18
C ILE A 25 -1.45 19.62 3.91
N LYS A 26 -2.76 19.40 3.81
CA LYS A 26 -3.38 18.13 3.46
C LYS A 26 -2.95 17.64 2.07
N VAL A 27 -3.07 18.49 1.05
CA VAL A 27 -2.66 18.18 -0.34
C VAL A 27 -1.16 17.93 -0.47
N LEU A 28 -0.32 18.65 0.26
CA LEU A 28 1.13 18.42 0.23
C LEU A 28 1.53 17.09 0.87
N LEU A 29 0.91 16.72 2.00
CA LEU A 29 1.14 15.43 2.65
C LEU A 29 0.62 14.26 1.80
N GLU A 30 -0.53 14.42 1.16
CA GLU A 30 -1.08 13.48 0.17
C GLU A 30 -0.12 13.21 -0.97
N HIS A 31 0.43 14.28 -1.56
CA HIS A 31 1.33 14.17 -2.70
C HIS A 31 2.60 13.40 -2.32
N CYS A 32 3.21 13.75 -1.19
CA CYS A 32 4.39 13.05 -0.66
C CYS A 32 4.13 11.56 -0.41
N GLU A 33 2.97 11.20 0.12
CA GLU A 33 2.62 9.80 0.37
C GLU A 33 2.31 9.03 -0.91
N GLN A 34 1.61 9.64 -1.87
CA GLN A 34 1.37 9.06 -3.19
C GLN A 34 2.68 8.83 -3.95
N ASP A 35 3.59 9.79 -3.91
CA ASP A 35 4.91 9.67 -4.51
C ASP A 35 5.73 8.56 -3.85
N ARG A 36 5.59 8.40 -2.53
CA ARG A 36 6.23 7.32 -1.80
C ARG A 36 5.67 5.96 -2.21
N VAL A 37 4.35 5.78 -2.25
CA VAL A 37 3.71 4.53 -2.74
C VAL A 37 4.16 4.22 -4.17
N ARG A 38 4.11 5.20 -5.07
CA ARG A 38 4.54 5.03 -6.47
C ARG A 38 6.00 4.64 -6.56
N LEU A 39 6.87 5.23 -5.74
CA LEU A 39 8.29 4.86 -5.69
C LEU A 39 8.45 3.40 -5.25
N GLU A 40 7.72 2.96 -4.23
CA GLU A 40 7.77 1.56 -3.74
C GLU A 40 7.30 0.57 -4.82
N GLU A 41 6.18 0.85 -5.49
CA GLU A 41 5.66 0.05 -6.60
C GLU A 41 6.63 0.01 -7.79
N ASN A 42 7.19 1.17 -8.16
CA ASN A 42 8.15 1.29 -9.25
C ASN A 42 9.43 0.53 -8.96
N VAL A 43 9.97 0.59 -7.74
CA VAL A 43 11.15 -0.18 -7.34
C VAL A 43 10.88 -1.68 -7.47
N LEU A 44 9.74 -2.15 -6.95
CA LEU A 44 9.37 -3.56 -7.05
C LEU A 44 9.22 -4.02 -8.52
N ALA A 45 8.51 -3.23 -9.32
CA ALA A 45 8.30 -3.50 -10.74
C ALA A 45 9.63 -3.51 -11.51
N ASN A 46 10.53 -2.56 -11.21
CA ASN A 46 11.84 -2.47 -11.83
C ASN A 46 12.73 -3.66 -11.46
N VAL A 47 12.75 -4.10 -10.19
CA VAL A 47 13.52 -5.29 -9.79
C VAL A 47 13.02 -6.52 -10.55
N ARG A 48 11.69 -6.74 -10.59
CA ARG A 48 11.10 -7.88 -11.32
C ARG A 48 11.35 -7.82 -12.83
N LYS A 49 11.35 -6.63 -13.42
CA LYS A 49 11.52 -6.44 -14.87
C LYS A 49 12.98 -6.44 -15.30
N LEU A 50 13.89 -5.92 -14.47
CA LEU A 50 15.28 -5.63 -14.85
C LEU A 50 16.29 -6.59 -14.22
N VAL A 51 15.95 -7.26 -13.12
CA VAL A 51 16.91 -8.12 -12.39
C VAL A 51 16.51 -9.59 -12.48
N SER A 52 15.26 -9.93 -12.13
CA SER A 52 14.78 -11.32 -12.13
C SER A 52 15.01 -12.09 -13.43
N PRO A 53 14.80 -11.51 -14.65
CA PRO A 53 15.00 -12.26 -15.89
C PRO A 53 16.44 -12.69 -16.12
N TYR A 54 17.42 -11.99 -15.56
CA TYR A 54 18.82 -12.35 -15.68
C TYR A 54 19.23 -13.40 -14.65
N LEU A 55 18.65 -13.37 -13.44
CA LEU A 55 18.83 -14.44 -12.46
C LEU A 55 18.27 -15.77 -12.99
N GLU A 56 17.11 -15.72 -13.64
CA GLU A 56 16.54 -16.88 -14.34
C GLU A 56 17.42 -17.37 -15.49
N LYS A 57 17.94 -16.47 -16.34
CA LYS A 57 18.86 -16.85 -17.44
C LYS A 57 20.17 -17.47 -16.97
N LEU A 58 20.63 -17.12 -15.76
CA LEU A 58 21.81 -17.73 -15.16
C LEU A 58 21.55 -19.14 -14.62
N ARG A 59 20.27 -19.55 -14.49
CA ARG A 59 19.87 -20.91 -14.12
C ARG A 59 19.81 -21.79 -15.37
N PHE A 60 20.93 -22.42 -15.70
CA PHE A 60 20.99 -23.48 -16.70
C PHE A 60 21.33 -24.85 -16.07
N PRO A 61 20.96 -25.97 -16.71
CA PRO A 61 21.06 -27.31 -16.11
C PRO A 61 22.48 -27.69 -15.67
N GLU A 62 23.49 -27.28 -16.43
CA GLU A 62 24.91 -27.59 -16.20
C GLU A 62 25.56 -26.68 -15.14
N LEU A 63 24.81 -25.76 -14.54
CA LEU A 63 25.33 -24.87 -13.51
C LEU A 63 25.70 -25.66 -12.25
N GLY A 64 27.00 -25.67 -11.92
CA GLY A 64 27.53 -26.33 -10.73
C GLY A 64 26.87 -25.85 -9.43
N VAL A 65 26.82 -26.75 -8.44
CA VAL A 65 26.11 -26.56 -7.16
C VAL A 65 26.50 -25.26 -6.46
N HIS A 66 27.79 -24.90 -6.46
CA HIS A 66 28.28 -23.66 -5.86
C HIS A 66 27.63 -22.40 -6.46
N ASN A 67 27.60 -22.30 -7.79
CA ASN A 67 27.03 -21.15 -8.48
C ASN A 67 25.51 -21.09 -8.33
N ARG A 68 24.84 -22.26 -8.27
CA ARG A 68 23.40 -22.33 -7.99
C ARG A 68 23.05 -21.78 -6.60
N ASN A 69 23.84 -22.15 -5.59
CA ASN A 69 23.68 -21.64 -4.23
C ASN A 69 23.90 -20.12 -4.17
N ILE A 70 24.86 -19.58 -4.93
CA ILE A 70 25.07 -18.13 -5.02
C ILE A 70 23.85 -17.42 -5.60
N ILE A 71 23.26 -17.95 -6.68
CA ILE A 71 22.05 -17.37 -7.29
C ILE A 71 20.88 -17.37 -6.30
N GLU A 72 20.67 -18.47 -5.57
CA GLU A 72 19.62 -18.59 -4.56
C GLU A 72 19.80 -17.60 -3.40
N ILE A 73 21.05 -17.38 -2.95
CA ILE A 73 21.36 -16.35 -1.95
C ILE A 73 21.02 -14.97 -2.51
N ILE A 74 21.38 -14.67 -3.76
CA ILE A 74 21.09 -13.37 -4.38
C ILE A 74 19.59 -13.14 -4.49
N GLU A 75 18.82 -14.14 -4.93
CA GLU A 75 17.36 -14.07 -4.98
C GLU A 75 16.77 -13.82 -3.59
N THR A 76 17.18 -14.60 -2.59
CA THR A 76 16.72 -14.44 -1.20
C THR A 76 17.03 -13.04 -0.67
N ARG A 77 18.24 -12.51 -0.92
CA ARG A 77 18.62 -11.16 -0.49
C ARG A 77 17.82 -10.08 -1.22
N LEU A 78 17.54 -10.25 -2.50
CA LEU A 78 16.70 -9.32 -3.26
C LEU A 78 15.25 -9.34 -2.79
N GLU A 79 14.70 -10.51 -2.46
CA GLU A 79 13.39 -10.64 -1.84
C GLU A 79 13.34 -9.97 -0.46
N GLU A 80 14.35 -10.18 0.38
CA GLU A 80 14.45 -9.49 1.68
C GLU A 80 14.50 -7.96 1.52
N LEU A 81 15.30 -7.45 0.58
CA LEU A 81 15.40 -6.01 0.28
C LEU A 81 14.11 -5.42 -0.26
N THR A 82 13.32 -6.22 -0.99
CA THR A 82 12.06 -5.76 -1.59
C THR A 82 10.83 -6.05 -0.74
N SER A 83 10.93 -6.94 0.25
CA SER A 83 9.85 -7.33 1.17
C SER A 83 9.16 -6.17 1.93
N PRO A 84 9.85 -5.08 2.32
CA PRO A 84 9.19 -3.98 3.00
C PRO A 84 8.15 -3.28 2.11
N PHE A 85 8.36 -3.28 0.80
CA PHE A 85 7.45 -2.72 -0.19
C PHE A 85 6.20 -3.60 -0.38
N LEU A 86 6.33 -4.93 -0.29
CA LEU A 86 5.21 -5.88 -0.38
C LEU A 86 4.33 -5.90 0.88
N ASN A 87 4.95 -5.87 2.06
CA ASN A 87 4.25 -5.95 3.34
C ASN A 87 3.37 -4.72 3.63
N ARG A 88 3.81 -3.54 3.19
CA ARG A 88 3.02 -2.30 3.34
C ARG A 88 1.74 -2.32 2.50
N LEU A 89 1.81 -2.82 1.27
CA LEU A 89 0.65 -2.95 0.39
C LEU A 89 -0.38 -3.97 0.91
N THR A 90 0.08 -5.04 1.57
CA THR A 90 -0.81 -6.12 2.06
C THR A 90 -1.44 -5.85 3.43
N ALA A 91 -0.86 -5.00 4.27
CA ALA A 91 -1.41 -4.72 5.61
C ALA A 91 -2.79 -4.06 5.57
N LEU A 92 -2.98 -3.07 4.68
CA LEU A 92 -4.29 -2.43 4.46
C LEU A 92 -5.34 -3.41 3.92
N HIS A 93 -4.93 -4.27 2.98
CA HIS A 93 -5.80 -5.31 2.41
C HIS A 93 -6.20 -6.41 3.41
N ARG A 94 -5.46 -6.56 4.52
CA ARG A 94 -5.82 -7.47 5.62
C ARG A 94 -6.76 -6.82 6.64
N LEU A 95 -6.66 -5.51 6.83
CA LEU A 95 -7.42 -4.79 7.85
C LEU A 95 -8.80 -4.35 7.35
N LEU A 96 -8.88 -3.88 6.11
CA LEU A 96 -10.10 -3.39 5.49
C LEU A 96 -10.68 -4.42 4.51
N SER A 97 -12.00 -4.53 4.46
CA SER A 97 -12.69 -5.28 3.41
C SER A 97 -12.52 -4.57 2.06
N PRO A 98 -12.66 -5.28 0.92
CA PRO A 98 -12.59 -4.68 -0.42
C PRO A 98 -13.47 -3.42 -0.54
N ARG A 99 -14.68 -3.45 0.02
CA ARG A 99 -15.60 -2.32 -0.05
C ARG A 99 -15.17 -1.12 0.79
N GLU A 100 -14.55 -1.37 1.94
CA GLU A 100 -13.96 -0.31 2.75
C GLU A 100 -12.68 0.24 2.12
N ILE A 101 -11.94 -0.57 1.36
CA ILE A 101 -10.79 -0.11 0.57
C ILE A 101 -11.26 0.84 -0.54
N ASP A 102 -12.28 0.46 -1.30
CA ASP A 102 -12.87 1.32 -2.34
C ASP A 102 -13.30 2.68 -1.75
N VAL A 103 -14.01 2.65 -0.62
CA VAL A 103 -14.45 3.88 0.07
C VAL A 103 -13.25 4.67 0.60
N ALA A 104 -12.26 4.02 1.22
CA ALA A 104 -11.07 4.68 1.76
C ALA A 104 -10.22 5.34 0.65
N VAL A 105 -10.10 4.70 -0.52
CA VAL A 105 -9.41 5.26 -1.69
C VAL A 105 -10.10 6.54 -2.16
N LEU A 106 -11.43 6.52 -2.30
CA LEU A 106 -12.17 7.71 -2.75
C LEU A 106 -12.21 8.82 -1.68
N VAL A 107 -12.24 8.45 -0.40
CA VAL A 107 -12.06 9.41 0.71
C VAL A 107 -10.68 10.07 0.63
N ARG A 108 -9.62 9.29 0.41
CA ARG A 108 -8.24 9.78 0.19
C ARG A 108 -8.11 10.64 -1.05
N GLU A 109 -8.96 10.46 -2.05
CA GLU A 109 -9.02 11.34 -3.23
C GLU A 109 -9.83 12.63 -2.99
N GLY A 110 -10.29 12.87 -1.76
CA GLY A 110 -11.04 14.07 -1.38
C GLY A 110 -12.51 14.04 -1.79
N LYS A 111 -13.04 12.90 -2.24
CA LYS A 111 -14.45 12.78 -2.64
C LYS A 111 -15.40 12.92 -1.46
N THR A 112 -16.48 13.66 -1.68
CA THR A 112 -17.58 13.80 -0.73
C THR A 112 -18.39 12.49 -0.63
N SER A 113 -19.11 12.26 0.48
CA SER A 113 -19.96 11.07 0.61
C SER A 113 -20.98 10.95 -0.53
N LYS A 114 -21.43 12.08 -1.10
CA LYS A 114 -22.32 12.11 -2.27
C LYS A 114 -21.64 11.60 -3.53
N GLU A 115 -20.47 12.13 -3.89
CA GLU A 115 -19.71 11.66 -5.06
C GLU A 115 -19.32 10.18 -4.94
N ILE A 116 -18.93 9.74 -3.73
CA ILE A 116 -18.61 8.33 -3.48
C ILE A 116 -19.86 7.45 -3.69
N SER A 117 -21.02 7.92 -3.23
CA SER A 117 -22.29 7.17 -3.36
C SER A 117 -22.66 6.97 -4.83
N GLU A 118 -22.43 7.99 -5.67
CA GLU A 118 -22.67 7.94 -7.11
C GLU A 118 -21.67 7.01 -7.80
N LEU A 119 -20.37 7.12 -7.49
CA LEU A 119 -19.31 6.29 -8.08
C LEU A 119 -19.45 4.80 -7.73
N LEU A 120 -19.79 4.50 -6.48
CA LEU A 120 -19.91 3.13 -5.99
C LEU A 120 -21.32 2.55 -6.14
N THR A 121 -22.29 3.36 -6.61
CA THR A 121 -23.70 2.98 -6.75
C THR A 121 -24.28 2.44 -5.43
N ILE A 122 -24.05 3.14 -4.33
CA ILE A 122 -24.60 2.85 -2.99
C ILE A 122 -25.25 4.10 -2.41
N SER A 123 -26.00 3.99 -1.32
CA SER A 123 -26.55 5.18 -0.67
C SER A 123 -25.46 6.00 0.03
N VAL A 124 -25.69 7.30 0.18
CA VAL A 124 -24.83 8.19 1.00
C VAL A 124 -24.69 7.64 2.42
N SER A 125 -25.80 7.15 2.99
CA SER A 125 -25.80 6.48 4.30
C SER A 125 -24.92 5.21 4.34
N GLY A 126 -24.83 4.47 3.22
CA GLY A 126 -23.94 3.34 3.07
C GLY A 126 -22.47 3.76 3.05
N VAL A 127 -22.15 4.87 2.39
CA VAL A 127 -20.79 5.47 2.43
C VAL A 127 -20.43 5.87 3.86
N ASP A 128 -21.33 6.55 4.57
CA ASP A 128 -21.09 6.98 5.95
C ASP A 128 -20.93 5.78 6.90
N PHE A 129 -21.68 4.70 6.69
CA PHE A 129 -21.50 3.44 7.39
C PHE A 129 -20.10 2.86 7.15
N HIS A 130 -19.65 2.76 5.90
CA HIS A 130 -18.29 2.28 5.59
C HIS A 130 -17.22 3.18 6.18
N ARG A 131 -17.36 4.52 6.10
CA ARG A 131 -16.47 5.49 6.75
C ARG A 131 -16.38 5.25 8.26
N LYS A 132 -17.51 4.99 8.91
CA LYS A 132 -17.56 4.64 10.34
C LYS A 132 -16.85 3.31 10.64
N MET A 133 -17.01 2.31 9.79
CA MET A 133 -16.33 1.02 9.96
C MET A 133 -14.81 1.14 9.73
N ILE A 134 -14.39 1.90 8.72
CA ILE A 134 -12.98 2.23 8.47
C ILE A 134 -12.39 2.92 9.70
N ARG A 135 -13.04 3.99 10.20
CA ARG A 135 -12.68 4.67 11.45
C ARG A 135 -12.50 3.69 12.60
N LYS A 136 -13.50 2.83 12.86
CA LYS A 136 -13.46 1.84 13.93
C LYS A 136 -12.30 0.85 13.78
N LYS A 137 -12.07 0.32 12.57
CA LYS A 137 -11.00 -0.65 12.28
C LYS A 137 -9.60 -0.06 12.40
N LEU A 138 -9.48 1.25 12.20
CA LEU A 138 -8.26 2.01 12.39
C LEU A 138 -8.12 2.59 13.81
N GLY A 139 -9.04 2.29 14.74
CA GLY A 139 -8.98 2.78 16.12
C GLY A 139 -9.38 4.24 16.31
N LEU A 140 -10.10 4.83 15.34
CA LEU A 140 -10.47 6.25 15.28
C LEU A 140 -11.91 6.42 15.81
N THR A 141 -12.09 6.40 17.13
CA THR A 141 -13.42 6.38 17.78
C THR A 141 -14.03 7.74 18.07
N HIS A 142 -13.39 8.84 17.64
CA HIS A 142 -13.89 10.21 17.79
C HIS A 142 -14.02 10.90 16.43
#